data_AF-A0A504ZD58-F1
#
_entry.id   AF-A0A504ZD58-F1
#
_cell.length_a   1.000
_cell.length_b   1.000
_cell.length_c   1.000
_cell.angle_alpha   90.00
_cell.angle_beta   90.00
_cell.angle_gamma   90.00
#
_symmetry.space_group_name_H-M   'P 1'
#
loop_
_entity.id
_entity.type
_entity.pdbx_description
1 polymer ?
#
loop_
_entity_poly.entity_id
_entity_poly.type
_entity_poly.pdbx_seq_one_letter_code
_entity_poly.pdbx_strand_id
1 'polypeptide(L)'
;MLSLVLQVMVGIFWGVTNVLMKFSETTFQFIVFLLLNQCGSVIFFVGLQKFNLSSAVAVANAVSLAVSAFTGHCLFKEKLGSRGLTGLFLICVGVAILTG
;
A
#
# COMPACT_ATOMS: atom_id res chain seq x y z
N MET A 1 -7.85 -2.04 17.82
CA MET A 1 -8.62 -2.33 16.59
C MET A 1 -8.68 -1.13 15.65
N LEU A 2 -9.10 0.06 16.10
CA LEU A 2 -9.19 1.26 15.24
C LEU A 2 -7.86 1.67 14.55
N SER A 3 -6.73 1.56 15.25
CA SER A 3 -5.40 1.86 14.72
C SER A 3 -4.96 0.92 13.59
N LEU A 4 -5.31 -0.36 13.69
CA LEU A 4 -5.00 -1.37 12.67
C LEU A 4 -5.87 -1.18 11.42
N VAL A 5 -7.16 -0.85 11.61
CA VAL A 5 -8.06 -0.48 10.51
C VAL A 5 -7.53 0.74 9.76
N LEU A 6 -7.06 1.78 10.46
CA LEU A 6 -6.46 2.96 9.84
C LEU A 6 -5.24 2.62 8.96
N GLN A 7 -4.38 1.70 9.39
CA GLN A 7 -3.19 1.31 8.62
C GLN A 7 -3.53 0.48 7.40
N VAL A 8 -4.55 -0.39 7.49
CA VAL A 8 -5.08 -1.10 6.33
C VAL A 8 -5.66 -0.12 5.31
N MET A 9 -6.45 0.87 5.78
CA MET A 9 -7.01 1.92 4.92
C MET A 9 -5.92 2.75 4.23
N VAL A 10 -4.88 3.15 4.96
CA VAL A 10 -3.71 3.83 4.39
C VAL A 10 -3.02 2.93 3.36
N GLY A 11 -2.81 1.65 3.67
CA GLY A 11 -2.21 0.70 2.76
C GLY A 11 -2.99 0.58 1.45
N ILE A 12 -4.33 0.47 1.51
CA ILE A 12 -5.19 0.45 0.32
C ILE A 12 -5.02 1.73 -0.49
N PHE A 13 -5.09 2.88 0.19
CA PHE A 13 -4.98 4.18 -0.46
C PHE A 13 -3.62 4.39 -1.14
N TRP A 14 -2.53 4.01 -0.47
CA TRP A 14 -1.18 4.01 -1.05
C TRP A 14 -1.06 3.04 -2.22
N GLY A 15 -1.61 1.84 -2.11
CA GLY A 15 -1.54 0.85 -3.18
C GLY A 15 -2.19 1.35 -4.47
N VAL A 16 -3.36 1.98 -4.34
CA VAL A 16 -4.06 2.56 -5.50
C VAL A 16 -3.28 3.74 -6.08
N THR A 17 -2.90 4.72 -5.25
CA THR A 17 -2.21 5.94 -5.70
C THR A 17 -0.83 5.64 -6.30
N ASN A 18 -0.10 4.65 -5.78
CA ASN A 18 1.19 4.22 -6.32
C ASN A 18 1.07 3.68 -7.74
N VAL A 19 0.04 2.89 -8.02
CA VAL A 19 -0.21 2.38 -9.37
C VAL A 19 -0.63 3.52 -10.30
N LEU A 20 -1.51 4.42 -9.85
CA LEU A 20 -1.91 5.58 -10.65
C LEU A 20 -0.72 6.49 -10.98
N MET A 21 0.21 6.70 -10.04
CA MET A 21 1.46 7.42 -10.29
C MET A 21 2.33 6.70 -11.32
N LYS A 22 2.50 5.37 -11.22
CA LYS A 22 3.29 4.57 -12.15
C LYS A 22 2.79 4.67 -13.59
N PHE A 23 1.47 4.75 -13.78
CA PHE A 23 0.82 4.80 -15.09
C PHE A 23 0.37 6.20 -15.53
N SER A 24 0.81 7.26 -14.83
CA SER A 24 0.56 8.63 -15.26
C SER A 24 1.24 8.93 -16.60
N GLU A 25 0.49 9.47 -17.55
CA GLU A 25 1.01 9.85 -18.87
C GLU A 25 1.61 11.26 -18.87
N THR A 26 1.18 12.10 -17.92
CA THR A 26 1.64 13.50 -17.81
C THR A 26 2.21 13.79 -16.42
N THR A 27 3.18 14.71 -16.38
CA THR A 27 3.76 15.21 -15.13
C THR A 27 2.71 15.82 -14.21
N PHE A 28 1.69 16.48 -14.76
CA PHE A 28 0.61 17.05 -13.96
C PHE A 28 -0.21 15.97 -13.24
N GLN A 29 -0.63 14.92 -13.95
CA GLN A 29 -1.33 13.77 -13.33
C GLN A 29 -0.47 13.10 -12.25
N PHE A 30 0.83 12.94 -12.52
CA PHE A 30 1.77 12.40 -11.53
C PHE A 30 1.82 13.26 -10.27
N ILE A 31 1.94 14.59 -10.39
CA ILE A 31 1.96 15.52 -9.25
C ILE A 31 0.64 15.45 -8.47
N VAL A 32 -0.50 15.38 -9.15
CA VAL A 32 -1.81 15.25 -8.48
C VAL A 32 -1.87 13.97 -7.65
N PHE A 33 -1.49 12.83 -8.22
CA PHE A 33 -1.49 11.56 -7.47
C PHE A 33 -0.43 11.51 -6.38
N LEU A 34 0.70 12.20 -6.56
CA LEU A 34 1.72 12.37 -5.53
C LEU A 34 1.20 13.17 -4.34
N LEU A 35 0.53 14.29 -4.59
CA LEU A 35 -0.10 15.09 -3.53
C LEU A 35 -1.18 14.29 -2.80
N LEU A 36 -1.99 13.54 -3.56
CA LEU A 36 -3.01 12.66 -3.01
C LEU A 36 -2.37 11.58 -2.12
N ASN A 37 -1.30 10.93 -2.58
CA ASN A 37 -0.55 9.92 -1.82
C ASN A 37 -0.02 10.48 -0.49
N GLN A 38 0.43 11.75 -0.46
CA GLN A 38 0.92 12.40 0.75
C GLN A 38 -0.17 12.68 1.80
N CYS A 39 -1.43 12.82 1.40
CA CYS A 39 -2.53 12.81 2.37
C CYS A 39 -2.59 11.49 3.15
N GLY A 40 -2.25 10.37 2.50
CA GLY A 40 -2.12 9.06 3.14
C GLY A 40 -1.05 9.03 4.22
N SER A 41 0.09 9.69 3.99
CA SER A 41 1.19 9.83 4.96
C SER A 41 0.76 10.59 6.23
N VAL A 42 -0.08 11.61 6.09
CA VAL A 42 -0.62 12.35 7.25
C VAL A 42 -1.56 11.46 8.08
N ILE A 43 -2.46 10.72 7.42
CA ILE A 43 -3.37 9.78 8.09
C ILE A 43 -2.58 8.67 8.80
N PHE A 44 -1.53 8.15 8.14
CA PHE A 44 -0.63 7.17 8.71
C PHE A 44 0.05 7.67 9.98
N PHE A 45 0.58 8.90 9.96
CA PHE A 45 1.25 9.50 11.09
C PHE A 45 0.34 9.67 12.31
N VAL A 46 -0.92 10.07 12.10
CA VAL A 46 -1.93 10.14 13.17
C VAL A 46 -2.21 8.73 13.74
N GLY A 47 -2.25 7.70 12.88
CA GLY A 47 -2.43 6.31 13.31
C GLY A 47 -1.27 5.74 14.14
N LEU A 48 -0.04 6.19 13.87
CA LEU A 48 1.17 5.76 14.59
C LEU A 48 1.18 6.16 16.06
N GLN A 49 0.52 7.26 16.43
CA GLN A 49 0.48 7.71 17.82
C GLN A 49 -0.17 6.69 18.78
N LYS A 50 -0.91 5.71 18.24
CA LYS A 50 -1.68 4.73 19.03
C LYS A 50 -1.24 3.28 18.82
N PHE A 51 -0.14 3.02 18.10
CA PHE A 51 0.28 1.65 17.77
C PHE A 51 1.81 1.52 17.65
N ASN A 52 2.33 0.30 17.80
CA ASN A 52 3.76 0.03 17.63
C ASN A 52 4.18 0.33 16.19
N LEU A 53 5.15 1.23 16.03
CA LEU A 53 5.65 1.71 14.73
C LEU A 53 6.05 0.56 13.77
N SER A 54 6.70 -0.47 14.31
CA SER A 54 7.20 -1.61 13.51
C SER A 54 6.07 -2.41 12.85
N SER A 55 5.08 -2.85 13.63
CA SER A 55 3.93 -3.58 13.07
C SER A 55 3.08 -2.70 12.17
N ALA A 56 2.97 -1.42 12.53
CA ALA A 56 2.19 -0.45 11.78
C ALA A 56 2.64 -0.26 10.34
N VAL A 57 3.94 -0.02 10.19
CA VAL A 57 4.59 0.19 8.90
C VAL A 57 4.55 -1.08 8.07
N ALA A 58 4.77 -2.24 8.69
CA ALA A 58 4.76 -3.51 7.97
C ALA A 58 3.38 -3.87 7.40
N VAL A 59 2.31 -3.70 8.20
CA VAL A 59 0.93 -3.96 7.74
C VAL A 59 0.55 -3.00 6.60
N ALA A 60 0.79 -1.70 6.76
CA ALA A 60 0.45 -0.71 5.73
C ALA A 60 1.20 -0.96 4.42
N ASN A 61 2.49 -1.29 4.47
CA ASN A 61 3.28 -1.60 3.28
C ASN A 61 2.85 -2.90 2.60
N ALA A 62 2.56 -3.95 3.38
CA ALA A 62 2.10 -5.21 2.81
C ALA A 62 0.77 -5.06 2.08
N VAL A 63 -0.19 -4.35 2.70
CA VAL A 63 -1.48 -4.05 2.07
C VAL A 63 -1.27 -3.18 0.83
N SER A 64 -0.40 -2.17 0.89
CA SER A 64 -0.07 -1.32 -0.27
C SER A 64 0.49 -2.13 -1.44
N LEU A 65 1.38 -3.08 -1.18
CA LEU A 65 1.93 -3.96 -2.22
C LEU A 65 0.87 -4.90 -2.80
N ALA A 66 0.04 -5.50 -1.94
CA ALA A 66 -1.07 -6.37 -2.37
C ALA A 66 -2.09 -5.62 -3.23
N VAL A 67 -2.48 -4.43 -2.80
CA VAL A 67 -3.41 -3.57 -3.53
C VAL A 67 -2.77 -3.04 -4.79
N SER A 68 -1.49 -2.66 -4.79
CA SER A 68 -0.79 -2.24 -6.00
C SER A 68 -0.79 -3.34 -7.07
N ALA A 69 -0.49 -4.58 -6.67
CA ALA A 69 -0.54 -5.74 -7.55
C ALA A 69 -1.96 -5.96 -8.12
N PHE A 70 -2.98 -5.87 -7.26
CA PHE A 70 -4.37 -6.01 -7.67
C PHE A 70 -4.83 -4.88 -8.60
N THR A 71 -4.59 -3.63 -8.23
CA THR A 71 -4.94 -2.44 -9.01
C THR A 71 -4.22 -2.41 -10.36
N GLY A 72 -2.93 -2.75 -10.41
CA GLY A 72 -2.19 -2.87 -11.68
C GLY A 72 -2.74 -3.96 -12.58
N HIS A 73 -3.14 -5.10 -12.02
CA HIS A 73 -3.77 -6.18 -12.77
C HIS A 73 -5.16 -5.81 -13.29
N CYS A 74 -6.01 -5.18 -12.48
CA CYS A 74 -7.39 -4.85 -12.84
C CYS A 74 -7.49 -3.66 -13.81
N LEU A 75 -6.78 -2.56 -13.53
CA LEU A 75 -6.89 -1.32 -14.31
C LEU A 75 -5.99 -1.33 -15.54
N PHE A 76 -4.76 -1.83 -15.40
CA PHE A 76 -3.71 -1.73 -16.43
C PHE A 76 -3.37 -3.08 -17.06
N LYS A 77 -4.09 -4.16 -16.69
CA LYS A 77 -3.88 -5.53 -17.19
C LYS A 77 -2.43 -6.00 -17.04
N GLU A 78 -1.72 -5.52 -16.00
CA GLU A 78 -0.37 -6.02 -15.71
C GLU A 78 -0.43 -7.52 -15.42
N LYS A 79 0.45 -8.28 -16.06
CA LYS A 79 0.55 -9.73 -15.80
C LYS A 79 1.26 -9.95 -14.47
N LEU A 80 0.54 -10.49 -13.50
CA LEU A 80 1.15 -10.98 -12.27
C LEU A 80 1.87 -12.31 -12.58
N GLY A 81 3.17 -12.25 -12.85
CA GLY A 81 3.97 -13.46 -13.05
C GLY A 81 4.10 -14.30 -11.78
N SER A 82 4.54 -15.55 -11.92
CA SER A 82 4.77 -16.47 -10.78
C SER A 82 5.67 -15.85 -9.71
N ARG A 83 6.70 -15.08 -10.10
CA ARG A 83 7.57 -14.34 -9.17
C ARG A 83 6.82 -13.29 -8.33
N GLY A 84 5.84 -12.60 -8.92
CA GLY A 84 5.01 -11.62 -8.23
C GLY A 84 4.10 -12.27 -7.18
N LEU A 85 3.56 -13.45 -7.51
CA LEU A 85 2.76 -14.23 -6.58
C LEU A 85 3.59 -14.74 -5.39
N THR A 86 4.81 -15.23 -5.65
CA THR A 86 5.76 -15.61 -4.60
C THR A 86 6.12 -14.43 -3.69
N GLY A 87 6.35 -13.25 -4.27
CA GLY A 87 6.59 -12.02 -3.52
C GLY A 87 5.42 -11.65 -2.61
N LEU A 88 4.19 -11.71 -3.14
CA LEU A 88 2.99 -11.42 -2.36
C LEU A 88 2.82 -12.41 -1.19
N PHE A 89 3.05 -13.70 -1.44
CA PHE A 89 3.01 -14.74 -0.41
C PHE A 89 4.05 -14.47 0.69
N LEU A 90 5.30 -14.17 0.33
CA LEU A 90 6.37 -13.85 1.28
C LEU A 90 6.04 -12.62 2.13
N ILE A 91 5.42 -11.60 1.54
CA ILE A 91 4.95 -10.41 2.26
C ILE A 91 3.89 -10.79 3.30
N CYS A 92 2.90 -11.61 2.93
CA CYS A 92 1.88 -12.08 3.86
C CYS A 92 2.50 -12.87 5.03
N VAL A 93 3.46 -13.75 4.75
CA VAL A 93 4.18 -14.51 5.78
C VAL A 93 4.96 -13.57 6.71
N GLY A 94 5.68 -12.59 6.16
CA GLY A 94 6.45 -11.62 6.94
C GLY A 94 5.57 -10.80 7.90
N VAL A 95 4.39 -10.36 7.43
CA VAL A 95 3.43 -9.66 8.30
C VAL A 95 2.85 -10.57 9.36
N ALA A 96 2.52 -11.83 9.02
CA ALA A 96 2.01 -12.78 9.99
C ALA A 96 3.00 -13.03 11.14
N ILE A 97 4.30 -13.14 10.83
CA ILE A 97 5.36 -13.31 11.84
C ILE A 97 5.49 -12.06 12.72
N LEU A 98 5.38 -10.86 12.14
CA LEU A 98 5.58 -9.61 12.88
C LEU A 98 4.37 -9.24 13.76
N THR A 99 3.17 -9.71 13.39
CA THR A 99 1.91 -9.34 14.07
C THR A 99 1.38 -10.45 14.99
N GLY A 100 1.89 -11.67 14.84
CA GLY A 100 1.56 -12.83 15.68
C GLY A 100 2.32 -12.88 16.98
#